data_AF-U6EZQ8-F1
#
_entry.id   AF-U6EZQ8-F1
#
_cell.length_a   1.000
_cell.length_b   1.000
_cell.length_c   1.000
_cell.angle_alpha   90.00
_cell.angle_beta   90.00
_cell.angle_gamma   90.00
#
_symmetry.space_group_name_H-M   'P 1'
#
loop_
_entity.id
_entity.type
_entity.pdbx_description
1 polymer ?
#
loop_
_entity_poly.entity_id
_entity_poly.type
_entity_poly.pdbx_seq_one_letter_code
_entity_poly.pdbx_strand_id
1 'polypeptide(L)'
;MNSIKKVLKWVLGLLIINFIGLILITLYSAYYSFGTMIFGVHTESAIKDFWNTEFITAIPFVIGINLLAIITASVRIYKNKKKENNS
;
A
#
# COMPACT_ATOMS: atom_id res chain seq x y z
N MET A 1 -29.28 4.63 -5.86
CA MET A 1 -28.15 5.57 -6.05
C MET A 1 -27.07 5.55 -4.94
N ASN A 2 -27.13 4.62 -3.96
CA ASN A 2 -26.31 4.70 -2.74
C ASN A 2 -25.12 3.70 -2.65
N SER A 3 -25.22 2.53 -3.31
CA SER A 3 -24.20 1.46 -3.18
C SER A 3 -22.94 1.72 -4.02
N ILE A 4 -23.10 2.15 -5.27
CA ILE A 4 -21.98 2.47 -6.19
C ILE A 4 -21.08 3.57 -5.61
N LYS A 5 -21.66 4.66 -5.09
CA LYS A 5 -20.91 5.75 -4.43
C LYS A 5 -20.13 5.25 -3.20
N LYS A 6 -20.67 4.28 -2.47
CA LYS A 6 -20.02 3.69 -1.28
C LYS A 6 -18.82 2.82 -1.68
N VAL A 7 -18.95 2.03 -2.74
CA VAL A 7 -17.84 1.25 -3.31
C VAL A 7 -16.76 2.17 -3.85
N LEU A 8 -17.13 3.19 -4.63
CA LEU A 8 -16.19 4.20 -5.15
C LEU A 8 -15.41 4.91 -4.05
N LYS A 9 -16.08 5.36 -2.98
CA LYS A 9 -15.39 5.96 -1.82
C LYS A 9 -14.43 5.00 -1.14
N TRP A 10 -14.81 3.72 -1.04
CA TRP A 10 -13.95 2.70 -0.44
C TRP A 10 -12.71 2.42 -1.30
N VAL A 11 -12.88 2.25 -2.62
CA VAL A 11 -11.76 2.09 -3.57
C VAL A 11 -10.86 3.33 -3.57
N LEU A 12 -11.43 4.53 -3.60
CA LEU A 12 -10.66 5.77 -3.56
C LEU A 12 -9.85 5.91 -2.27
N GLY A 13 -10.45 5.57 -1.12
CA GLY A 13 -9.73 5.54 0.16
C GLY A 13 -8.57 4.55 0.13
N LEU A 14 -8.76 3.38 -0.45
CA LEU A 14 -7.71 2.38 -0.61
C LEU A 14 -6.59 2.85 -1.57
N LEU A 15 -6.94 3.54 -2.65
CA LEU A 15 -5.96 4.15 -3.55
C LEU A 15 -5.12 5.21 -2.84
N ILE A 16 -5.74 6.08 -2.03
CA ILE A 16 -5.03 7.11 -1.25
C ILE A 16 -4.06 6.46 -0.25
N ILE A 17 -4.48 5.40 0.46
CA ILE A 17 -3.62 4.69 1.41
C ILE A 17 -2.40 4.08 0.70
N ASN A 18 -2.62 3.42 -0.43
CA ASN A 18 -1.52 2.87 -1.23
C ASN A 18 -0.60 3.98 -1.74
N PHE A 19 -1.17 5.09 -2.23
CA PHE A 19 -0.40 6.22 -2.75
C PHE A 19 0.50 6.86 -1.68
N ILE A 20 -0.05 7.16 -0.50
CA ILE A 20 0.73 7.72 0.62
C ILE A 20 1.81 6.73 1.07
N GLY A 21 1.47 5.44 1.17
CA GLY A 21 2.43 4.42 1.54
C GLY A 21 3.58 4.29 0.55
N LEU A 22 3.29 4.32 -0.75
CA LEU A 22 4.31 4.31 -1.80
C LEU A 22 5.21 5.55 -1.74
N ILE A 23 4.64 6.74 -1.50
CA ILE A 23 5.45 7.96 -1.29
C ILE A 23 6.45 7.76 -0.15
N LEU A 24 6.00 7.23 1.00
CA LEU A 24 6.87 6.99 2.15
C LEU A 24 7.95 5.95 1.84
N ILE A 25 7.61 4.88 1.11
CA ILE A 25 8.55 3.84 0.69
C ILE A 25 9.59 4.41 -0.28
N THR A 26 9.16 5.27 -1.22
CA THR A 26 10.07 5.95 -2.14
C THR A 26 11.00 6.90 -1.39
N LEU A 27 10.50 7.68 -0.41
CA LEU A 27 11.36 8.51 0.44
C LEU A 27 12.36 7.66 1.25
N TYR A 28 11.92 6.54 1.81
CA TYR A 28 12.78 5.62 2.55
C TYR A 28 13.87 5.03 1.65
N SER A 29 13.49 4.55 0.47
CA SER A 29 14.41 3.97 -0.52
C SER A 29 15.40 5.02 -1.03
N ALA A 30 14.94 6.25 -1.23
CA ALA A 30 15.81 7.35 -1.63
C ALA A 30 16.82 7.71 -0.55
N TYR A 31 16.37 7.79 0.71
CA TYR A 31 17.26 8.05 1.85
C TYR A 31 18.32 6.94 2.01
N TYR A 32 17.90 5.68 1.91
CA TYR A 32 18.81 4.55 2.09
C TYR A 32 19.82 4.42 0.94
N SER A 33 19.37 4.58 -0.30
CA SER A 33 20.20 4.29 -1.48
C SER A 33 20.96 5.49 -2.03
N PHE A 34 20.41 6.71 -1.93
CA PHE A 34 21.13 7.94 -2.31
C PHE A 34 21.81 8.62 -1.12
N GLY A 35 21.41 8.32 0.11
CA GLY A 35 22.14 8.78 1.30
C GLY A 35 23.57 8.24 1.34
N THR A 36 23.84 7.08 0.73
CA THR A 36 25.20 6.53 0.61
C THR A 36 26.06 7.25 -0.43
N MET A 37 25.45 8.03 -1.33
CA MET A 37 26.15 8.80 -2.36
C MET A 37 27.06 9.88 -1.76
N ILE A 38 26.76 10.37 -0.54
CA ILE A 38 27.66 11.27 0.22
C ILE A 38 28.98 10.61 0.63
N PHE A 39 29.05 9.27 0.59
CA PHE A 39 30.24 8.49 0.90
C PHE A 39 31.02 8.04 -0.36
N GLY A 40 30.73 8.64 -1.54
CA GLY A 40 31.51 8.42 -2.77
C GLY A 40 31.08 7.24 -3.63
N VAL A 41 29.88 6.70 -3.43
CA VAL A 41 29.33 5.60 -4.23
C VAL A 41 28.95 6.11 -5.64
N HIS A 42 29.32 5.37 -6.69
CA HIS A 42 28.96 5.72 -8.06
C HIS A 42 27.44 5.74 -8.28
N THR A 43 26.96 6.76 -8.99
CA THR A 43 25.54 7.03 -9.24
C THR A 43 24.77 5.83 -9.82
N GLU A 44 25.41 5.02 -10.65
CA GLU A 44 24.79 3.84 -11.23
C GLU A 44 24.47 2.75 -10.20
N SER A 45 25.33 2.57 -9.18
CA SER A 45 25.08 1.60 -8.11
C SER A 45 23.94 2.05 -7.21
N ALA A 46 23.93 3.34 -6.83
CA ALA A 46 22.88 3.92 -6.00
C ALA A 46 21.49 3.82 -6.64
N ILE A 47 21.38 3.98 -7.96
CA ILE A 47 20.11 3.82 -8.69
C ILE A 47 19.64 2.37 -8.66
N LYS A 48 20.53 1.39 -8.84
CA LYS A 48 20.16 -0.03 -8.75
C LYS A 48 19.68 -0.40 -7.35
N ASP A 49 20.39 0.06 -6.33
CA ASP A 49 20.04 -0.19 -4.93
C ASP A 49 18.74 0.52 -4.53
N PHE A 50 18.45 1.68 -5.11
CA PHE A 50 17.19 2.39 -4.94
C PHE A 50 16.01 1.54 -5.43
N TRP A 51 16.04 1.11 -6.69
CA TRP A 51 14.94 0.31 -7.25
C TRP A 51 14.80 -1.04 -6.57
N ASN A 52 15.90 -1.70 -6.19
CA ASN A 52 15.85 -2.96 -5.46
C ASN A 52 15.16 -2.79 -4.10
N THR A 53 15.56 -1.78 -3.32
CA THR A 53 14.94 -1.46 -2.02
C THR A 53 13.47 -1.09 -2.18
N GLU A 54 13.15 -0.30 -3.21
CA GLU A 54 11.78 0.12 -3.48
C GLU A 54 10.90 -1.08 -3.83
N PHE A 55 11.33 -1.99 -4.72
CA PHE A 55 10.54 -3.16 -5.09
C PHE A 55 10.35 -4.14 -3.93
N ILE A 56 11.42 -4.45 -3.18
CA ILE A 56 11.36 -5.37 -2.04
C ILE A 56 10.40 -4.85 -0.96
N THR A 57 10.28 -3.53 -0.81
CA THR A 57 9.43 -2.91 0.22
C THR A 57 8.02 -2.63 -0.28
N ALA A 58 7.87 -2.12 -1.51
CA ALA A 58 6.60 -1.73 -2.10
C ALA A 58 5.70 -2.93 -2.42
N ILE A 59 6.26 -4.03 -2.95
CA ILE A 59 5.45 -5.19 -3.36
C ILE A 59 4.73 -5.82 -2.15
N PRO A 60 5.41 -6.17 -1.04
CA PRO A 60 4.73 -6.70 0.14
C PRO A 60 3.76 -5.70 0.76
N PHE A 61 4.08 -4.41 0.75
CA PHE A 61 3.20 -3.36 1.27
C PHE A 61 1.87 -3.31 0.52
N VAL A 62 1.92 -3.21 -0.81
CA VAL A 62 0.71 -3.14 -1.65
C VAL A 62 -0.12 -4.41 -1.49
N ILE A 63 0.51 -5.59 -1.55
CA ILE A 63 -0.19 -6.86 -1.35
C ILE A 63 -0.85 -6.91 0.04
N GLY A 64 -0.11 -6.54 1.09
CA GLY A 64 -0.60 -6.57 2.47
C GLY A 64 -1.81 -5.65 2.70
N ILE A 65 -1.73 -4.40 2.25
CA ILE A 65 -2.83 -3.43 2.39
C ILE A 65 -4.08 -3.88 1.63
N ASN A 66 -3.91 -4.37 0.39
CA ASN A 66 -5.04 -4.86 -0.40
C ASN A 66 -5.68 -6.10 0.22
N LEU A 67 -4.88 -7.05 0.70
CA LEU A 67 -5.38 -8.25 1.35
C LEU A 67 -6.14 -7.92 2.64
N LEU A 68 -5.59 -7.03 3.49
CA LEU A 68 -6.26 -6.55 4.70
C LEU A 68 -7.60 -5.88 4.40
N ALA A 69 -7.66 -5.08 3.33
CA ALA A 69 -8.89 -4.43 2.92
C ALA A 69 -9.97 -5.44 2.49
N ILE A 70 -9.59 -6.45 1.71
CA ILE A 70 -10.49 -7.54 1.27
C ILE A 70 -10.99 -8.36 2.47
N ILE A 71 -10.10 -8.73 3.39
CA ILE A 71 -10.47 -9.47 4.61
C ILE A 71 -11.46 -8.65 5.44
N THR A 72 -11.16 -7.37 5.66
CA THR A 72 -12.03 -6.47 6.44
C THR A 72 -13.41 -6.32 5.80
N ALA A 73 -13.47 -6.17 4.48
CA ALA A 73 -14.72 -6.11 3.73
C ALA A 73 -15.51 -7.43 3.87
N SER A 74 -14.84 -8.58 3.75
CA SER A 74 -15.46 -9.90 3.85
C SER A 74 -16.03 -10.17 5.24
N VAL A 75 -15.28 -9.86 6.30
CA VAL A 75 -15.72 -9.99 7.69
C VAL A 75 -16.94 -9.08 7.96
N ARG A 76 -16.95 -7.86 7.43
CA ARG A 76 -18.09 -6.95 7.56
C ARG A 76 -19.36 -7.52 6.91
N ILE A 77 -19.24 -8.10 5.72
CA ILE A 77 -20.36 -8.74 5.02
C ILE A 77 -20.89 -9.92 5.82
N TYR A 78 -20.00 -10.80 6.30
CA TYR A 78 -20.37 -11.96 7.11
C TYR A 78 -21.11 -11.55 8.40
N LYS A 79 -20.60 -10.56 9.13
CA LYS A 79 -21.22 -10.05 10.36
C LYS A 79 -22.61 -9.47 10.11
N ASN A 80 -22.81 -8.77 8.99
CA ASN A 80 -24.10 -8.21 8.63
C ASN A 80 -25.12 -9.31 8.29
N LYS A 81 -24.72 -10.31 7.48
CA LYS A 81 -25.58 -11.47 7.20
C LYS A 81 -25.97 -12.25 8.46
N LYS A 82 -25.02 -12.45 9.38
CA LYS A 82 -25.32 -13.12 10.67
C LYS A 82 -26.34 -12.34 11.50
N LYS A 83 -26.31 -11.00 11.50
CA LYS A 83 -27.30 -10.19 12.22
C LYS A 83 -28.69 -10.29 11.59
N GLU A 84 -28.79 -10.29 10.26
CA GLU A 84 -30.06 -10.44 9.55
C GLU A 84 -30.71 -11.80 9.81
N ASN A 85 -29.94 -12.89 9.89
CA ASN A 85 -30.47 -14.23 10.16
C ASN A 85 -30.90 -14.49 11.62
N ASN A 86 -30.53 -13.61 12.56
CA ASN A 86 -30.87 -13.73 13.99
C ASN A 86 -31.92 -12.69 14.43
N SER A 87 -32.47 -11.93 13.49
CA SER A 87 -33.54 -10.94 13.70
C SER A 87 -34.85 -11.43 13.08
#